data_AF-J3DB68-F1
#
_entry.id   AF-J3DB68-F1
#
_cell.length_a   1.000
_cell.length_b   1.000
_cell.length_c   1.000
_cell.angle_alpha   90.00
_cell.angle_beta   90.00
_cell.angle_gamma   90.00
#
_symmetry.space_group_name_H-M   'P 1'
#
loop_
_entity.id
_entity.type
_entity.pdbx_description
1 polymer ?
#
loop_
_entity_poly.entity_id
_entity_poly.type
_entity_poly.pdbx_seq_one_letter_code
_entity_poly.pdbx_strand_id
1 'polypeptide(L)'
;MDEQLGRLHATACFNSASTFNEPTLRSKEYANAALTEFVKLQREQPEILSTLLKGGNQGAKRLNTDPYQGLREVIQNADDLNATSVQFAVQTVQGNKQLVIVHNGLPVELPHVLPMIYPFYSTKQKSAELKGRFGIGLKTLTQLGENLTVHSAPFHFGSRDDHVAMVEEAVPIDNFYDPHANQRC
;
A
#
# COMPACT_ATOMS: atom_id res chain seq x y z
N MET A 1 -17.41 -0.83 -18.24
CA MET A 1 -16.15 -0.55 -18.98
C MET A 1 -14.99 -0.47 -18.01
N ASP A 2 -15.08 0.42 -17.01
CA ASP A 2 -14.08 0.63 -15.95
C ASP A 2 -13.68 -0.64 -15.19
N GLU A 3 -14.65 -1.47 -14.80
CA GLU A 3 -14.34 -2.73 -14.10
C GLU A 3 -13.48 -3.68 -14.94
N GLN A 4 -13.80 -3.82 -16.23
CA GLN A 4 -13.06 -4.68 -17.15
C GLN A 4 -11.64 -4.15 -17.33
N LEU A 5 -11.50 -2.83 -17.44
CA LEU A 5 -10.20 -2.17 -17.53
C LEU A 5 -9.39 -2.36 -16.23
N GLY A 6 -10.05 -2.27 -15.06
CA GLY A 6 -9.44 -2.51 -13.75
C GLY A 6 -8.85 -3.91 -13.64
N ARG A 7 -9.62 -4.94 -14.04
CA ARG A 7 -9.11 -6.33 -14.10
C ARG A 7 -7.94 -6.46 -15.07
N LEU A 8 -8.08 -5.93 -16.28
CA LEU A 8 -7.03 -6.04 -17.32
C LEU A 8 -5.73 -5.35 -16.90
N HIS A 9 -5.82 -4.14 -16.34
CA HIS A 9 -4.66 -3.41 -15.84
C HIS A 9 -4.03 -4.10 -14.63
N ALA A 10 -4.84 -4.67 -13.72
CA ALA A 10 -4.31 -5.44 -12.59
C ALA A 10 -3.54 -6.68 -13.08
N THR A 11 -4.08 -7.45 -14.03
CA THR A 11 -3.36 -8.58 -14.63
C THR A 11 -2.06 -8.14 -15.30
N ALA A 12 -2.09 -7.07 -16.09
CA ALA A 12 -0.90 -6.53 -16.76
C ALA A 12 0.16 -6.05 -15.75
N CYS A 13 -0.27 -5.32 -14.72
CA CYS A 13 0.58 -4.84 -13.65
C CYS A 13 1.18 -6.00 -12.85
N PHE A 14 0.41 -7.04 -12.55
CA PHE A 14 0.90 -8.20 -11.80
C PHE A 14 1.97 -8.97 -12.58
N ASN A 15 1.72 -9.22 -13.88
CA ASN A 15 2.60 -10.02 -14.72
C ASN A 15 3.82 -9.24 -15.25
N SER A 16 3.73 -7.92 -15.35
CA SER A 16 4.76 -7.10 -16.03
C SER A 16 4.88 -5.70 -15.41
N ALA A 17 4.98 -5.63 -14.07
CA ALA A 17 5.04 -4.35 -13.34
C ALA A 17 6.16 -3.39 -13.80
N SER A 18 7.30 -3.90 -14.26
CA SER A 18 8.43 -3.07 -14.71
C SER A 18 8.19 -2.33 -16.02
N THR A 19 7.20 -2.76 -16.81
CA THR A 19 6.85 -2.17 -18.10
C THR A 19 5.42 -1.61 -18.13
N PHE A 20 4.66 -1.78 -17.05
CA PHE A 20 3.31 -1.24 -16.93
C PHE A 20 3.37 0.29 -16.84
N ASN A 21 2.69 0.98 -17.75
CA ASN A 21 2.67 2.43 -17.86
C ASN A 21 1.25 2.99 -18.12
N GLU A 22 0.22 2.17 -17.97
CA GLU A 22 -1.14 2.58 -18.21
C GLU A 22 -1.64 3.50 -17.09
N PRO A 23 -2.41 4.55 -17.40
CA PRO A 23 -2.92 5.47 -16.40
C PRO A 23 -3.90 4.77 -15.45
N THR A 24 -3.84 5.15 -14.17
CA THR A 24 -4.82 4.72 -13.17
C THR A 24 -6.12 5.49 -13.36
N LEU A 25 -7.21 4.78 -13.65
CA LEU A 25 -8.54 5.40 -13.66
C LEU A 25 -9.03 5.64 -12.23
N ARG A 26 -9.69 6.77 -12.01
CA ARG A 26 -10.04 7.29 -10.67
C ARG A 26 -11.46 6.93 -10.23
N SER A 27 -12.09 5.93 -10.84
CA SER A 27 -13.41 5.42 -10.47
C SER A 27 -13.32 4.30 -9.44
N LYS A 28 -14.36 4.17 -8.61
CA LYS A 28 -14.46 3.14 -7.57
C LYS A 28 -14.58 1.74 -8.18
N GLU A 29 -15.31 1.64 -9.28
CA GLU A 29 -15.53 0.41 -10.04
C GLU A 29 -14.20 -0.13 -10.59
N TYR A 30 -13.36 0.74 -11.15
CA TYR A 30 -12.02 0.37 -11.62
C TYR A 30 -11.15 -0.15 -10.47
N ALA A 31 -11.07 0.60 -9.37
CA ALA A 31 -10.20 0.26 -8.24
C ALA A 31 -10.63 -1.05 -7.57
N ASN A 32 -11.92 -1.23 -7.31
CA ASN A 32 -12.45 -2.45 -6.70
C ASN A 32 -12.21 -3.67 -7.58
N ALA A 33 -12.42 -3.53 -8.90
CA ALA A 33 -12.18 -4.62 -9.83
C ALA A 33 -10.69 -4.99 -9.91
N ALA A 34 -9.80 -3.99 -9.90
CA ALA A 34 -8.35 -4.21 -9.89
C ALA A 34 -7.86 -4.89 -8.60
N LEU A 35 -8.33 -4.44 -7.44
CA LEU A 35 -8.01 -5.06 -6.14
C LEU A 35 -8.53 -6.50 -6.08
N THR A 36 -9.75 -6.74 -6.56
CA THR A 36 -10.32 -8.09 -6.64
C THR A 36 -9.48 -9.02 -7.52
N GLU A 37 -9.01 -8.53 -8.67
CA GLU A 37 -8.14 -9.31 -9.56
C GLU A 37 -6.78 -9.59 -8.92
N PHE A 38 -6.17 -8.63 -8.20
CA PHE A 38 -4.94 -8.91 -7.45
C PHE A 38 -5.13 -10.00 -6.41
N VAL A 39 -6.22 -9.98 -5.64
CA VAL A 39 -6.53 -11.02 -4.65
C VAL A 39 -6.61 -12.39 -5.33
N LYS A 40 -7.32 -12.48 -6.46
CA LYS A 40 -7.45 -13.70 -7.25
C LYS A 40 -6.08 -14.18 -7.75
N LEU A 41 -5.32 -13.31 -8.42
CA LEU A 41 -4.00 -13.63 -8.97
C LEU A 41 -3.02 -14.10 -7.90
N GLN A 42 -3.04 -13.50 -6.70
CA GLN A 42 -2.19 -13.92 -5.59
C GLN A 42 -2.57 -15.32 -5.08
N ARG A 43 -3.86 -15.64 -5.00
CA ARG A 43 -4.37 -16.96 -4.55
C ARG A 43 -4.10 -18.07 -5.57
N GLU A 44 -4.09 -17.74 -6.86
CA GLU A 44 -3.83 -18.68 -7.94
C GLU A 44 -2.33 -18.95 -8.16
N GLN A 45 -1.44 -18.34 -7.37
CA GLN A 45 0.00 -18.56 -7.50
C GLN A 45 0.42 -19.97 -7.08
N PRO A 46 1.44 -20.54 -7.74
CA PRO A 46 2.08 -21.77 -7.28
C PRO A 46 2.58 -21.65 -5.84
N GLU A 47 2.48 -22.74 -5.08
CA GLU A 47 2.88 -22.80 -3.67
C GLU A 47 4.30 -22.31 -3.41
N ILE A 48 5.23 -22.62 -4.32
CA ILE A 48 6.63 -22.18 -4.22
C ILE A 48 6.74 -20.64 -4.22
N LEU A 49 5.97 -19.95 -5.06
CA LEU A 49 6.01 -18.50 -5.14
C LEU A 49 5.35 -17.87 -3.91
N SER A 50 4.21 -18.41 -3.47
CA SER A 50 3.57 -18.01 -2.22
C SER A 50 4.52 -18.13 -1.03
N THR A 51 5.28 -19.24 -0.97
CA THR A 51 6.28 -19.50 0.08
C THR A 51 7.43 -18.50 0.03
N LEU A 52 7.94 -18.17 -1.16
CA LEU A 52 8.99 -17.15 -1.32
C LEU A 52 8.51 -15.76 -0.86
N LEU A 53 7.29 -15.36 -1.22
CA LEU A 53 6.70 -14.09 -0.80
C LEU A 53 6.52 -14.01 0.72
N LYS A 54 6.05 -15.10 1.35
CA LYS A 54 5.94 -15.21 2.82
C LYS A 54 7.31 -15.16 3.50
N GLY A 55 8.30 -15.89 2.98
CA GLY A 55 9.67 -15.88 3.49
C GLY A 55 10.30 -14.49 3.41
N GLY A 56 10.08 -13.77 2.31
CA GLY A 56 10.46 -12.35 2.17
C GLY A 56 9.81 -11.47 3.23
N ASN A 57 8.50 -11.62 3.46
CA ASN A 57 7.79 -10.89 4.52
C ASN A 57 8.40 -11.12 5.92
N GLN A 58 8.72 -12.36 6.25
CA GLN A 58 9.34 -12.69 7.55
C GLN A 58 10.79 -12.18 7.66
N GLY A 59 11.56 -12.27 6.57
CA GLY A 59 12.94 -11.78 6.51
C GLY A 59 13.03 -10.26 6.72
N ALA A 60 12.17 -9.49 6.05
CA ALA A 60 12.13 -8.03 6.19
C ALA A 60 11.89 -7.57 7.63
N LYS A 61 11.00 -8.25 8.37
CA LYS A 61 10.74 -7.96 9.79
C LYS A 61 11.99 -8.06 10.66
N ARG A 62 12.94 -8.94 10.31
CA ARG A 62 14.17 -9.22 11.07
C ARG A 62 15.36 -8.36 10.67
N LEU A 63 15.33 -7.73 9.49
CA LEU A 63 16.45 -6.93 8.99
C LEU A 63 16.51 -5.54 9.62
N ASN A 64 15.42 -5.06 10.20
CA ASN A 64 15.38 -3.73 10.80
C ASN A 64 15.47 -3.79 12.33
N THR A 65 16.51 -3.15 12.86
CA THR A 65 16.81 -3.07 14.30
C THR A 65 16.31 -1.77 14.96
N ASP A 66 15.89 -0.77 14.17
CA ASP A 66 15.31 0.48 14.67
C ASP A 66 13.77 0.39 14.65
N PRO A 67 13.10 0.36 15.83
CA PRO A 67 11.64 0.22 15.91
C PRO A 67 10.86 1.38 15.29
N TYR A 68 11.50 2.52 15.01
CA TYR A 68 10.86 3.71 14.45
C TYR A 68 11.22 3.97 12.99
N GLN A 69 12.00 3.11 12.35
CA GLN A 69 12.39 3.25 10.95
C GLN A 69 11.17 3.41 10.03
N GLY A 70 10.08 2.67 10.29
CA GLY A 70 8.86 2.73 9.48
C GLY A 70 8.18 4.10 9.51
N LEU A 71 8.27 4.81 10.63
CA LEU A 71 7.75 6.18 10.70
C LEU A 71 8.57 7.13 9.82
N ARG A 72 9.90 6.98 9.81
CA ARG A 72 10.78 7.78 8.93
C ARG A 72 10.50 7.52 7.47
N GLU A 73 10.24 6.26 7.10
CA GLU A 73 9.95 5.89 5.72
C GLU A 73 8.59 6.38 5.26
N VAL A 74 7.59 6.48 6.15
CA VAL A 74 6.33 7.15 5.81
C VAL A 74 6.56 8.64 5.53
N ILE A 75 7.39 9.33 6.33
CA ILE A 75 7.73 10.74 6.06
C ILE A 75 8.46 10.87 4.72
N GLN A 76 9.41 9.99 4.42
CA GLN A 76 10.12 9.98 3.13
C GLN A 76 9.19 9.69 1.95
N ASN A 77 8.26 8.73 2.08
CA ASN A 77 7.27 8.45 1.05
C ASN A 77 6.36 9.66 0.82
N ALA A 78 5.96 10.35 1.88
CA ALA A 78 5.16 11.56 1.76
C ALA A 78 5.94 12.68 1.04
N ASP A 79 7.22 12.88 1.36
CA ASP A 79 8.12 13.83 0.69
C ASP A 79 8.31 13.48 -0.81
N ASP A 80 8.59 12.21 -1.13
CA ASP A 80 8.67 11.67 -2.50
C ASP A 80 7.36 11.91 -3.30
N LEU A 81 6.21 12.01 -2.60
CA LEU A 81 4.90 12.29 -3.17
C LEU A 81 4.51 13.78 -3.10
N ASN A 82 5.47 14.66 -2.83
CA ASN A 82 5.30 16.12 -2.70
C ASN A 82 4.25 16.53 -1.64
N ALA A 83 4.14 15.77 -0.55
CA ALA A 83 3.30 16.16 0.57
C ALA A 83 3.83 17.42 1.25
N THR A 84 2.93 18.30 1.67
CA THR A 84 3.27 19.48 2.49
C THR A 84 2.94 19.27 3.97
N SER A 85 2.26 18.18 4.31
CA SER A 85 1.87 17.83 5.67
C SER A 85 1.86 16.32 5.86
N VAL A 86 2.37 15.90 7.01
CA VAL A 86 2.25 14.53 7.54
C VAL A 86 1.84 14.65 9.01
N GLN A 87 0.79 13.95 9.39
CA GLN A 87 0.24 13.94 10.74
C GLN A 87 0.22 12.51 11.27
N PHE A 88 0.53 12.36 12.57
CA PHE A 88 0.51 11.08 13.25
C PHE A 88 -0.43 11.18 14.45
N ALA A 89 -1.30 10.19 14.63
CA ALA A 89 -2.16 10.07 15.80
C ALA A 89 -2.23 8.62 16.27
N VAL A 90 -2.58 8.44 17.54
CA VAL A 90 -2.97 7.14 18.09
C VAL A 90 -4.41 7.23 18.53
N GLN A 91 -5.26 6.35 18.02
CA GLN A 91 -6.65 6.23 18.43
C GLN A 91 -6.94 4.85 19.03
N THR A 92 -8.01 4.76 19.80
CA THR A 92 -8.51 3.48 20.33
C THR A 92 -9.85 3.17 19.68
N VAL A 93 -9.92 2.07 18.91
CA VAL A 93 -11.14 1.61 18.23
C VAL A 93 -11.47 0.23 18.77
N GLN A 94 -12.66 0.08 19.36
CA GLN A 94 -13.13 -1.19 19.95
C GLN A 94 -12.11 -1.83 20.92
N GLY A 95 -11.42 -1.00 21.71
CA GLY A 95 -10.40 -1.45 22.67
C GLY A 95 -8.99 -1.68 22.08
N ASN A 96 -8.83 -1.61 20.76
CA ASN A 96 -7.54 -1.77 20.09
C ASN A 96 -6.90 -0.42 19.77
N LYS A 97 -5.60 -0.28 20.04
CA LYS A 97 -4.83 0.91 19.63
C LYS A 97 -4.52 0.83 18.13
N GLN A 98 -4.70 1.94 17.44
CA GLN A 98 -4.34 2.11 16.03
C GLN A 98 -3.45 3.33 15.90
N LEU A 99 -2.31 3.17 15.23
CA LEU A 99 -1.52 4.27 14.71
C LEU A 99 -2.15 4.72 13.39
N VAL A 100 -2.50 6.00 13.29
CA VAL A 100 -3.08 6.62 12.11
C VAL A 100 -2.09 7.62 11.57
N ILE A 101 -1.79 7.56 10.27
CA ILE A 101 -0.83 8.44 9.62
C ILE A 101 -1.51 9.09 8.42
N VAL A 102 -1.60 10.41 8.40
CA VAL A 102 -2.29 11.15 7.33
C VAL A 102 -1.30 12.05 6.61
N HIS A 103 -1.30 12.02 5.28
CA HIS A 103 -0.54 12.97 4.46
C HIS A 103 -1.35 13.49 3.27
N ASN A 104 -0.90 14.58 2.67
CA ASN A 104 -1.56 15.22 1.51
C ASN A 104 -0.78 15.13 0.20
N GLY A 105 0.23 14.26 0.13
CA GLY A 105 0.95 13.94 -1.12
C GLY A 105 0.07 13.29 -2.20
N LEU A 106 0.67 13.06 -3.36
CA LEU A 106 0.04 12.43 -4.52
C LEU A 106 -0.65 11.10 -4.18
N PRO A 107 -1.80 10.81 -4.82
CA PRO A 107 -2.58 9.63 -4.49
C PRO A 107 -1.88 8.33 -4.92
N VAL A 108 -2.28 7.23 -4.29
CA VAL A 108 -1.96 5.88 -4.72
C VAL A 108 -2.49 5.62 -6.13
N GLU A 109 -1.66 4.95 -6.93
CA GLU A 109 -1.93 4.46 -8.27
C GLU A 109 -1.86 2.94 -8.27
N LEU A 110 -2.44 2.29 -9.28
CA LEU A 110 -2.46 0.84 -9.38
C LEU A 110 -1.08 0.19 -9.20
N PRO A 111 0.02 0.69 -9.82
CA PRO A 111 1.35 0.10 -9.68
C PRO A 111 1.94 0.19 -8.27
N HIS A 112 1.39 1.05 -7.41
CA HIS A 112 1.86 1.22 -6.04
C HIS A 112 1.29 0.15 -5.09
N VAL A 113 0.14 -0.45 -5.41
CA VAL A 113 -0.60 -1.35 -4.52
C VAL A 113 0.24 -2.57 -4.11
N LEU A 114 0.77 -3.34 -5.06
CA LEU A 114 1.56 -4.55 -4.75
C LEU A 114 2.88 -4.23 -4.01
N PRO A 115 3.68 -3.22 -4.43
CA PRO A 115 4.86 -2.80 -3.68
C PRO A 115 4.59 -2.39 -2.22
N MET A 116 3.43 -1.79 -1.93
CA MET A 116 3.05 -1.42 -0.56
C MET A 116 2.71 -2.64 0.32
N ILE A 117 2.45 -3.80 -0.28
CA ILE A 117 2.10 -5.04 0.43
C ILE A 117 3.29 -6.02 0.52
N TYR A 118 4.20 -6.02 -0.46
CA TYR A 118 5.30 -6.98 -0.55
C TYR A 118 6.69 -6.37 -0.28
N PRO A 119 7.42 -6.81 0.78
CA PRO A 119 8.60 -6.11 1.28
C PRO A 119 9.83 -6.09 0.38
N PHE A 120 9.88 -6.88 -0.69
CA PHE A 120 11.02 -6.88 -1.62
C PHE A 120 10.57 -6.70 -3.07
N TYR A 121 9.30 -6.33 -3.24
CA TYR A 121 8.74 -6.01 -4.54
C TYR A 121 8.89 -4.51 -4.78
N SER A 122 9.94 -4.11 -5.49
CA SER A 122 10.15 -2.72 -5.89
C SER A 122 10.16 -2.62 -7.41
N THR A 123 9.34 -1.72 -7.95
CA THR A 123 9.34 -1.35 -9.37
C THR A 123 10.51 -0.43 -9.73
N LYS A 124 11.24 0.11 -8.74
CA LYS A 124 12.32 1.10 -8.92
C LYS A 124 13.71 0.46 -9.12
N GLN A 125 13.84 -0.62 -9.90
CA GLN A 125 15.17 -1.15 -10.23
C GLN A 125 16.01 -0.21 -11.11
N LYS A 126 15.39 0.79 -11.77
CA LYS A 126 16.07 1.71 -12.71
C LYS A 126 16.27 3.15 -12.24
N SER A 127 15.74 3.54 -11.08
CA SER A 127 15.85 4.91 -10.58
C SER A 127 16.64 4.95 -9.28
N ALA A 128 17.97 4.92 -9.39
CA ALA A 128 18.88 5.12 -8.26
C ALA A 128 18.69 6.48 -7.56
N GLU A 129 17.93 7.41 -8.17
CA GLU A 129 17.66 8.76 -7.66
C GLU A 129 16.36 8.89 -6.84
N LEU A 130 15.43 7.93 -6.95
CA LEU A 130 14.22 7.90 -6.11
C LEU A 130 14.53 7.12 -4.83
N LYS A 131 14.82 7.84 -3.74
CA LYS A 131 15.30 7.28 -2.47
C LYS A 131 14.31 6.30 -1.80
N GLY A 132 13.01 6.37 -2.09
CA GLY A 132 12.00 5.50 -1.47
C GLY A 132 11.91 4.09 -2.05
N ARG A 133 12.31 3.07 -1.25
CA ARG A 133 12.00 1.65 -1.46
C ARG A 133 10.64 1.34 -0.84
N PHE A 134 9.55 1.44 -1.60
CA PHE A 134 8.18 1.17 -1.09
C PHE A 134 8.04 -0.16 -0.31
N GLY A 135 8.80 -1.20 -0.69
CA GLY A 135 8.68 -2.54 -0.09
C GLY A 135 9.27 -2.68 1.32
N ILE A 136 10.59 -2.48 1.48
CA ILE A 136 11.28 -2.85 2.73
C ILE A 136 10.80 -1.97 3.87
N GLY A 137 10.62 -0.68 3.57
CA GLY A 137 10.43 0.30 4.60
C GLY A 137 9.07 0.25 5.27
N LEU A 138 8.00 0.27 4.46
CA LEU A 138 6.64 0.26 4.98
C LEU A 138 6.33 -0.99 5.82
N LYS A 139 7.00 -2.12 5.55
CA LYS A 139 6.86 -3.34 6.35
C LYS A 139 7.47 -3.26 7.74
N THR A 140 8.37 -2.32 8.01
CA THR A 140 8.85 -2.09 9.38
C THR A 140 7.76 -1.52 10.29
N LEU A 141 6.69 -0.93 9.73
CA LEU A 141 5.47 -0.61 10.50
C LEU A 141 4.82 -1.84 11.14
N THR A 142 5.12 -3.05 10.65
CA THR A 142 4.64 -4.28 11.30
C THR A 142 5.24 -4.50 12.69
N GLN A 143 6.29 -3.76 13.07
CA GLN A 143 6.81 -3.72 14.43
C GLN A 143 5.91 -2.88 15.37
N LEU A 144 5.03 -2.02 14.81
CA LEU A 144 4.13 -1.14 15.54
C LEU A 144 2.66 -1.61 15.51
N GLY A 145 2.29 -2.44 14.54
CA GLY A 145 0.95 -2.99 14.41
C GLY A 145 0.90 -4.22 13.52
N GLU A 146 -0.07 -5.11 13.72
CA GLU A 146 -0.13 -6.39 12.99
C GLU A 146 -0.57 -6.22 11.53
N ASN A 147 -1.41 -5.23 11.27
CA ASN A 147 -2.13 -5.04 10.02
C ASN A 147 -1.88 -3.64 9.48
N LEU A 148 -1.45 -3.55 8.22
CA LEU A 148 -1.39 -2.28 7.48
C LEU A 148 -2.70 -2.11 6.70
N THR A 149 -3.25 -0.89 6.74
CA THR A 149 -4.39 -0.47 5.92
C THR A 149 -4.02 0.87 5.28
N VAL A 150 -4.40 1.06 4.03
CA VAL A 150 -4.12 2.25 3.21
C VAL A 150 -5.41 2.74 2.59
N HIS A 151 -5.70 4.03 2.78
CA HIS A 151 -6.84 4.74 2.22
C HIS A 151 -6.34 5.90 1.37
N SER A 152 -6.48 5.73 0.06
CA SER A 152 -6.20 6.76 -0.93
C SER A 152 -7.15 6.55 -2.09
N ALA A 153 -8.30 7.23 -2.05
CA ALA A 153 -9.32 7.11 -3.07
C ALA A 153 -8.71 7.11 -4.49
N PRO A 154 -9.15 6.24 -5.41
CA PRO A 154 -10.21 5.26 -5.22
C PRO A 154 -9.76 3.94 -4.54
N PHE A 155 -8.47 3.79 -4.19
CA PHE A 155 -7.94 2.56 -3.60
C PHE A 155 -8.06 2.57 -2.08
N HIS A 156 -8.71 1.54 -1.56
CA HIS A 156 -8.78 1.22 -0.13
C HIS A 156 -8.44 -0.25 0.05
N PHE A 157 -7.29 -0.52 0.66
CA PHE A 157 -6.79 -1.88 0.79
C PHE A 157 -5.92 -2.04 2.02
N GLY A 158 -5.61 -3.27 2.39
CA GLY A 158 -4.68 -3.60 3.45
C GLY A 158 -3.84 -4.83 3.14
N SER A 159 -2.88 -5.10 4.02
CA SER A 159 -2.13 -6.35 4.04
C SER A 159 -2.77 -7.29 5.05
N ARG A 160 -3.33 -8.43 4.62
CA ARG A 160 -3.82 -9.51 5.49
C ARG A 160 -3.24 -10.82 5.00
N ASP A 161 -2.66 -11.61 5.90
CA ASP A 161 -2.02 -12.90 5.57
C ASP A 161 -1.04 -12.83 4.37
N ASP A 162 -0.27 -11.73 4.28
CA ASP A 162 0.65 -11.41 3.17
C ASP A 162 -0.02 -11.24 1.78
N HIS A 163 -1.32 -10.97 1.75
CA HIS A 163 -2.09 -10.69 0.54
C HIS A 163 -2.68 -9.27 0.58
N VAL A 164 -3.02 -8.76 -0.60
CA VAL A 164 -3.91 -7.59 -0.69
C VAL A 164 -5.25 -8.02 -0.12
N ALA A 165 -5.87 -7.15 0.68
CA ALA A 165 -7.24 -7.31 1.12
C ALA A 165 -7.99 -6.01 0.84
N MET A 166 -9.18 -6.12 0.26
CA MET A 166 -10.09 -4.97 0.21
C MET A 166 -10.53 -4.62 1.63
N VAL A 167 -10.65 -3.33 1.88
CA VAL A 167 -11.13 -2.80 3.15
C VAL A 167 -12.20 -1.75 2.87
N GLU A 168 -13.07 -1.51 3.84
CA GLU A 168 -14.01 -0.41 3.76
C GLU A 168 -13.28 0.93 3.72
N GLU A 169 -13.87 1.92 3.06
CA GLU A 169 -13.34 3.27 3.03
C GLU A 169 -13.30 3.84 4.45
N ALA A 170 -12.22 4.54 4.78
CA ALA A 170 -12.07 5.14 6.10
C ALA A 170 -13.12 6.23 6.31
N VAL A 171 -13.77 6.18 7.46
CA VAL A 171 -14.64 7.27 7.91
C VAL A 171 -13.79 8.49 8.29
N PRO A 172 -14.32 9.72 8.13
CA PRO A 172 -13.64 10.92 8.61
C PRO A 172 -13.30 10.81 10.11
N ILE A 173 -12.15 11.37 10.48
CA ILE A 173 -11.73 11.53 11.88
C ILE A 173 -11.71 13.02 12.18
N ASP A 174 -12.55 13.45 13.12
CA ASP A 174 -12.74 14.86 13.45
C ASP A 174 -11.41 15.60 13.65
N ASN A 175 -11.22 16.69 12.90
CA ASN A 175 -10.03 17.55 12.91
C ASN A 175 -8.71 16.84 12.57
N PHE A 176 -8.72 15.62 12.01
CA PHE A 176 -7.51 14.86 11.72
C PHE A 176 -7.48 14.28 10.30
N TYR A 177 -8.59 13.67 9.85
CA TYR A 177 -8.69 13.03 8.53
C TYR A 177 -10.02 13.33 7.87
N ASP A 178 -9.99 13.83 6.64
CA ASP A 178 -11.14 13.97 5.75
C ASP A 178 -10.85 13.29 4.39
N PRO A 179 -11.53 12.17 4.05
CA PRO A 179 -11.33 11.45 2.79
C PRO A 179 -11.65 12.30 1.56
N HIS A 180 -12.40 13.39 1.71
CA HIS A 180 -12.79 14.30 0.63
C HIS A 180 -11.82 15.48 0.45
N ALA A 181 -10.91 15.73 1.42
CA ALA A 181 -9.99 16.87 1.42
C ALA A 181 -8.63 16.60 0.73
N ASN A 182 -8.57 15.67 -0.24
CA ASN A 182 -7.32 15.18 -0.85
C ASN A 182 -6.29 14.59 0.13
N GLN A 183 -6.74 14.14 1.30
CA GLN A 183 -5.89 13.48 2.28
C GLN A 183 -5.81 11.98 2.03
N ARG A 184 -4.72 11.37 2.51
CA ARG A 184 -4.40 9.95 2.38
C ARG A 184 -4.06 9.44 3.77
N CYS A 185 -4.60 8.29 4.15
CA CYS A 185 -4.51 7.71 5.50
C CYS A 185 -3.99 6.27 5.46
#